data_AF-A0A0M2R9T9-F1
#
_entry.id   AF-A0A0M2R9T9-F1
#
_cell.length_a   1.000
_cell.length_b   1.000
_cell.length_c   1.000
_cell.angle_alpha   90.00
_cell.angle_beta   90.00
_cell.angle_gamma   90.00
#
_symmetry.space_group_name_H-M   'P 1'
#
loop_
_entity.id
_entity.type
_entity.pdbx_description
1 polymer ?
#
loop_
_entity_poly.entity_id
_entity_poly.type
_entity_poly.pdbx_seq_one_letter_code
_entity_poly.pdbx_strand_id
1 'polypeptide(L)'
;MKNILMTVALVAAFFVSACTTPGGNRLSAEQQVQITCEGIISTVRVLAGYRAAGELSEETIKTVSDLMPSTVKLCSGEVTDYQSALTTLQETAFILLTVKKGVES
;
A
#
# COMPACT_ATOMS: atom_id res chain seq x y z
N MET A 1 -6.83 43.40 23.43
CA MET A 1 -6.08 42.61 22.42
C MET A 1 -5.38 41.38 22.98
N LYS A 2 -4.82 41.40 24.21
CA LYS A 2 -4.08 40.27 24.80
C LYS A 2 -4.93 39.00 25.04
N ASN A 3 -6.21 39.16 25.40
CA ASN A 3 -7.10 38.03 25.70
C ASN A 3 -7.63 37.32 24.42
N ILE A 4 -7.74 38.05 23.31
CA ILE A 4 -8.19 37.51 22.02
C ILE A 4 -7.09 36.61 21.43
N LEU A 5 -5.82 37.06 21.52
CA LEU A 5 -4.66 36.28 21.09
C LEU A 5 -4.52 34.95 21.84
N MET A 6 -4.79 34.92 23.15
CA MET A 6 -4.77 33.67 23.92
C MET A 6 -5.88 32.69 23.51
N THR A 7 -7.06 33.21 23.18
CA THR A 7 -8.20 32.36 22.81
C THR A 7 -8.01 31.73 21.43
N VAL A 8 -7.43 32.48 20.49
CA VAL A 8 -7.10 31.97 19.14
C VAL A 8 -5.98 30.92 19.18
N ALA A 9 -4.96 31.11 20.02
CA ALA A 9 -3.88 30.14 20.19
C ALA A 9 -4.37 28.79 20.77
N LEU A 10 -5.30 28.86 21.71
CA LEU A 10 -5.85 27.66 22.36
C LEU A 10 -6.71 26.85 21.39
N VAL A 11 -7.55 27.51 20.59
CA VAL A 11 -8.39 26.87 19.59
C VAL A 11 -7.55 26.25 18.47
N ALA A 12 -6.50 26.93 18.00
CA ALA A 12 -5.59 26.38 16.99
C ALA A 12 -4.92 25.08 17.47
N ALA A 13 -4.44 25.03 18.71
CA ALA A 13 -3.77 23.84 19.27
C ALA A 13 -4.67 22.58 19.29
N PHE A 14 -5.97 22.74 19.57
CA PHE A 14 -6.91 21.62 19.52
C PHE A 14 -7.15 21.11 18.10
N PHE A 15 -7.20 22.00 17.09
CA PHE A 15 -7.37 21.59 15.70
C PHE A 15 -6.12 20.93 15.09
N VAL A 16 -4.91 21.33 15.50
CA VAL A 16 -3.68 20.65 15.00
C VAL A 16 -3.51 19.24 15.60
N SER A 17 -4.03 19.01 16.82
CA SER A 17 -3.99 17.69 17.46
C SER A 17 -4.90 16.64 16.81
N ALA A 18 -5.88 17.07 16.02
CA ALA A 18 -6.81 16.17 15.34
C ALA A 18 -6.22 15.53 14.08
N CYS A 19 -5.20 16.16 13.45
CA CYS A 19 -4.53 15.61 12.26
C CYS A 19 -3.35 14.70 12.61
N THR A 20 -2.78 14.84 13.81
CA THR A 20 -1.79 13.90 14.33
C THR A 20 -2.52 12.88 15.16
N THR A 21 -3.03 11.79 14.57
CA THR A 21 -3.53 10.67 15.37
C THR A 21 -2.39 10.25 16.32
N PRO A 22 -2.49 10.49 17.65
CA PRO A 22 -1.44 10.20 18.61
C PRO A 22 -1.55 8.72 18.93
N GLY A 23 -1.08 7.91 17.99
CA GLY A 23 -1.25 6.47 17.98
C GLY A 23 -0.97 6.03 16.56
N GLY A 24 0.25 5.60 16.31
CA GLY A 24 0.64 5.01 15.02
C GLY A 24 -0.29 3.86 14.62
N ASN A 25 -0.01 3.27 13.46
CA ASN A 25 -0.86 2.27 12.79
C ASN A 25 -1.55 1.33 13.80
N ARG A 26 -2.87 1.49 13.99
CA ARG A 26 -3.67 0.73 14.98
C ARG A 26 -3.86 -0.74 14.62
N LEU A 27 -3.33 -1.14 13.46
CA LEU A 27 -3.41 -2.48 12.92
C LEU A 27 -2.23 -3.31 13.40
N SER A 28 -2.50 -4.54 13.83
CA SER A 28 -1.44 -5.54 14.05
C SER A 28 -0.66 -5.80 12.75
N ALA A 29 0.57 -6.30 12.87
CA ALA A 29 1.40 -6.62 11.70
C ALA A 29 0.71 -7.66 10.79
N GLU A 30 0.02 -8.64 11.38
CA GLU A 30 -0.80 -9.61 10.67
C GLU A 30 -1.92 -8.95 9.86
N GLN A 31 -2.68 -8.03 10.47
CA GLN A 31 -3.73 -7.27 9.77
C GLN A 31 -3.15 -6.43 8.63
N GLN A 32 -1.97 -5.84 8.82
CA GLN A 32 -1.30 -5.08 7.76
C GLN A 32 -0.87 -5.97 6.60
N VAL A 33 -0.36 -7.18 6.88
CA VAL A 33 -0.06 -8.19 5.85
C VAL A 33 -1.32 -8.58 5.09
N GLN A 34 -2.42 -8.89 5.78
CA GLN A 34 -3.69 -9.26 5.15
C GLN A 34 -4.20 -8.15 4.21
N ILE A 35 -4.25 -6.91 4.68
CA ILE A 35 -4.69 -5.76 3.86
C ILE A 35 -3.77 -5.56 2.66
N THR A 36 -2.45 -5.69 2.85
CA THR A 36 -1.49 -5.55 1.75
C THR A 36 -1.68 -6.65 0.70
N CYS A 37 -1.91 -7.89 1.14
CA CYS A 37 -2.23 -9.01 0.27
C CYS A 37 -3.51 -8.80 -0.53
N GLU A 38 -4.58 -8.32 0.10
CA GLU A 38 -5.82 -7.95 -0.60
C GLU A 38 -5.59 -6.85 -1.64
N GLY A 39 -4.79 -5.84 -1.29
CA GLY A 39 -4.38 -4.77 -2.21
C GLY A 39 -3.64 -5.31 -3.44
N ILE A 40 -2.67 -6.20 -3.24
CA ILE A 40 -1.92 -6.83 -4.34
C ILE A 40 -2.85 -7.66 -5.23
N ILE A 41 -3.74 -8.48 -4.66
CA ILE A 41 -4.70 -9.28 -5.43
C ILE A 41 -5.59 -8.37 -6.30
N SER A 42 -6.05 -7.25 -5.74
CA SER A 42 -6.84 -6.27 -6.48
C SER A 42 -6.05 -5.68 -7.65
N THR A 43 -4.82 -5.23 -7.42
CA THR A 43 -3.94 -4.69 -8.46
C THR A 43 -3.66 -5.71 -9.57
N VAL A 44 -3.38 -6.97 -9.21
CA VAL A 44 -3.14 -8.05 -10.17
C VAL A 44 -4.37 -8.31 -11.05
N ARG A 45 -5.59 -8.24 -10.50
CA ARG A 45 -6.83 -8.36 -11.30
C ARG A 45 -6.97 -7.23 -12.31
N VAL A 46 -6.64 -6.00 -11.91
CA VAL A 46 -6.64 -4.85 -12.83
C VAL A 46 -5.61 -5.06 -13.94
N LEU A 47 -4.38 -5.47 -13.60
CA LEU A 47 -3.33 -5.78 -14.57
C LEU A 47 -3.72 -6.94 -15.49
N ALA A 48 -4.43 -7.95 -15.01
CA ALA A 48 -4.95 -9.03 -15.85
C ALA A 48 -5.96 -8.51 -16.89
N GLY A 49 -6.79 -7.53 -16.53
CA GLY A 49 -7.68 -6.83 -17.46
C GLY A 49 -6.91 -6.10 -18.56
N TYR A 50 -5.87 -5.33 -18.18
CA TYR A 50 -5.00 -4.65 -19.16
C TYR A 50 -4.24 -5.63 -20.05
N ARG A 51 -3.77 -6.76 -19.52
CA ARG A 51 -3.16 -7.84 -20.30
C ARG A 51 -4.12 -8.38 -21.35
N ALA A 52 -5.37 -8.68 -20.96
CA ALA A 52 -6.38 -9.19 -21.87
C ALA A 52 -6.75 -8.19 -22.98
N ALA A 53 -6.63 -6.90 -22.71
CA ALA A 53 -6.81 -5.83 -23.68
C ALA A 53 -5.57 -5.56 -24.56
N GLY A 54 -4.45 -6.26 -24.33
CA GLY A 54 -3.19 -6.02 -25.05
C GLY A 54 -2.49 -4.72 -24.67
N GLU A 55 -2.82 -4.14 -23.51
CA GLU A 55 -2.30 -2.84 -23.06
C GLU A 55 -1.06 -2.93 -22.14
N LEU A 56 -0.56 -4.14 -21.88
CA LEU A 56 0.67 -4.37 -21.10
C LEU A 56 1.81 -4.86 -21.99
N SER A 57 3.02 -4.37 -21.74
CA SER A 57 4.24 -4.88 -22.40
C SER A 57 4.57 -6.30 -21.92
N GLU A 58 5.29 -7.05 -22.75
CA GLU A 58 5.78 -8.40 -22.39
C GLU A 58 6.69 -8.36 -21.15
N GLU A 59 7.50 -7.31 -21.01
CA GLU A 59 8.32 -7.09 -19.82
C GLU A 59 7.45 -6.95 -18.56
N THR A 60 6.39 -6.14 -18.64
CA THR A 60 5.44 -5.98 -17.54
C THR A 60 4.77 -7.30 -17.16
N ILE A 61 4.32 -8.06 -18.16
CA ILE A 61 3.68 -9.37 -17.95
C ILE A 61 4.65 -10.31 -17.23
N LYS A 62 5.91 -10.31 -17.64
CA LYS A 62 6.98 -11.08 -17.01
C LYS A 62 7.21 -10.65 -15.56
N THR A 63 7.36 -9.35 -15.29
CA THR A 63 7.55 -8.83 -13.93
C THR A 63 6.42 -9.26 -13.00
N VAL A 64 5.16 -9.15 -13.43
CA VAL A 64 4.01 -9.61 -12.64
C VAL A 64 4.11 -11.12 -12.41
N SER A 65 4.41 -11.90 -13.45
CA SER A 65 4.54 -13.36 -13.35
C SER A 65 5.65 -13.81 -12.39
N ASP A 66 6.76 -13.07 -12.34
CA ASP A 66 7.92 -13.38 -11.49
C ASP A 66 7.65 -13.03 -10.01
N LEU A 67 6.85 -12.00 -9.74
CA LEU A 67 6.50 -11.56 -8.39
C LEU A 67 5.37 -12.39 -7.74
N MET A 68 4.50 -13.00 -8.54
CA MET A 68 3.32 -13.72 -8.00
C MET A 68 3.66 -14.90 -7.08
N PRO A 69 4.63 -15.79 -7.38
CA PRO A 69 4.91 -16.96 -6.54
C PRO A 69 5.34 -16.60 -5.11
N SER A 70 6.24 -15.62 -4.96
CA SER A 70 6.70 -15.16 -3.65
C SER A 70 5.59 -14.44 -2.90
N THR A 71 4.80 -13.62 -3.59
CA THR A 71 3.64 -12.92 -3.02
C THR A 71 2.60 -13.90 -2.47
N VAL A 72 2.21 -14.92 -3.25
CA VAL A 72 1.22 -15.92 -2.82
C VAL A 72 1.70 -16.66 -1.58
N LYS A 73 2.98 -17.01 -1.52
CA LYS A 73 3.56 -17.67 -0.35
C LYS A 73 3.45 -16.78 0.89
N LEU A 74 3.78 -15.48 0.76
CA LEU A 74 3.68 -14.52 1.87
C LEU A 74 2.22 -14.23 2.27
N CYS A 75 1.27 -14.36 1.34
CA CYS A 75 -0.15 -14.15 1.58
C CYS A 75 -0.91 -15.41 2.04
N SER A 76 -0.24 -16.56 2.18
CA SER A 76 -0.85 -17.84 2.56
C SER A 76 -1.32 -17.90 4.03
N GLY A 77 -0.87 -16.98 4.87
CA GLY A 77 -1.12 -17.00 6.32
C GLY A 77 -0.16 -17.91 7.10
N GLU A 78 0.76 -18.60 6.43
CA GLU A 78 1.78 -19.46 7.08
C GLU A 78 3.00 -18.69 7.60
N VAL A 79 2.96 -17.35 7.56
CA VAL A 79 4.12 -16.51 7.86
C VAL A 79 4.21 -16.19 9.34
N THR A 80 5.37 -16.42 9.94
CA THR A 80 5.62 -16.15 11.37
C THR A 80 6.27 -14.79 11.62
N ASP A 81 7.04 -14.28 10.64
CA ASP A 81 7.64 -12.94 10.69
C ASP A 81 6.83 -11.96 9.83
N TYR A 82 5.78 -11.42 10.43
CA TYR A 82 4.87 -10.51 9.76
C TYR A 82 5.52 -9.17 9.35
N GLN A 83 6.57 -8.71 10.03
CA GLN A 83 7.19 -7.42 9.69
C GLN A 83 8.09 -7.53 8.46
N SER A 84 8.89 -8.60 8.40
CA SER A 84 9.68 -8.90 7.21
C SER A 84 8.77 -9.14 6.00
N ALA A 85 7.70 -9.93 6.19
CA ALA A 85 6.71 -10.18 5.15
C ALA A 85 6.03 -8.91 4.65
N LEU A 86 5.61 -8.04 5.58
CA LEU A 86 4.99 -6.76 5.24
C LEU A 86 5.92 -5.88 4.40
N THR A 87 7.21 -5.84 4.72
CA THR A 87 8.20 -5.05 3.96
C THR A 87 8.27 -5.55 2.51
N THR A 88 8.44 -6.85 2.30
CA THR A 88 8.48 -7.44 0.95
C THR A 88 7.16 -7.26 0.18
N LEU A 89 6.02 -7.40 0.86
CA LEU A 89 4.71 -7.20 0.25
C LEU A 89 4.49 -5.74 -0.13
N GLN A 90 4.94 -4.78 0.67
CA GLN A 90 4.87 -3.34 0.34
C GLN A 90 5.74 -2.98 -0.86
N GLU A 91 6.96 -3.53 -0.95
CA GLU A 91 7.81 -3.37 -2.13
C GLU A 91 7.16 -3.95 -3.38
N THR A 92 6.58 -5.15 -3.26
CA THR A 92 5.86 -5.80 -4.36
C THR A 92 4.64 -4.98 -4.78
N ALA A 93 3.85 -4.50 -3.82
CA ALA A 93 2.70 -3.63 -4.08
C ALA A 93 3.14 -2.35 -4.79
N PHE A 94 4.26 -1.74 -4.38
CA PHE A 94 4.81 -0.57 -5.05
C PHE A 94 5.18 -0.86 -6.50
N ILE A 95 5.89 -1.97 -6.79
CA ILE A 95 6.22 -2.36 -8.16
C ILE A 95 4.95 -2.53 -8.99
N LEU A 96 3.97 -3.30 -8.49
CA LEU A 96 2.72 -3.58 -9.20
C LEU A 96 1.86 -2.32 -9.43
N LEU A 97 1.86 -1.37 -8.49
CA LEU A 97 1.14 -0.09 -8.64
C LEU A 97 1.86 0.88 -9.59
N THR A 98 3.18 0.76 -9.70
CA THR A 98 4.01 1.61 -10.58
C THR A 98 4.18 1.02 -11.97
N VAL A 99 3.71 -0.21 -12.20
CA VAL A 99 3.48 -0.76 -13.54
C VAL A 99 2.60 0.23 -14.30
N LYS A 100 3.25 0.98 -15.18
CA LYS A 100 2.63 2.08 -15.91
C LYS A 100 2.06 1.51 -17.20
N LYS A 101 0.77 1.78 -17.45
CA LYS A 101 0.17 1.60 -18.78
C LYS A 101 1.07 2.27 -19.81
N GLY A 102 1.52 1.50 -20.81
CA GLY A 102 2.09 1.98 -22.07
C GLY A 102 3.00 3.20 -21.99
N VAL A 103 4.02 3.20 -21.13
CA VAL A 103 5.15 4.15 -21.25
C VAL A 103 6.28 3.50 -22.03
N GLU A 104 5.91 2.95 -23.17
CA GLU A 104 6.82 2.61 -24.26
C GLU A 104 6.14 3.17 -25.51
N SER A 105 6.48 4.43 -25.79
CA SER A 105 6.29 5.06 -27.10
C SER A 105 7.54 4.83 -27.93
#